data_AF-A0A2K3L1W2-F1
#
_entry.id   AF-A0A2K3L1W2-F1
#
_cell.length_a   1.000
_cell.length_b   1.000
_cell.length_c   1.000
_cell.angle_alpha   90.00
_cell.angle_beta   90.00
_cell.angle_gamma   90.00
#
_symmetry.space_group_name_H-M   'P 1'
#
loop_
_entity.id
_entity.type
_entity.pdbx_description
1 polymer ?
#
loop_
_entity_poly.entity_id
_entity_poly.type
_entity_poly.pdbx_seq_one_letter_code
_entity_poly.pdbx_strand_id
1 'polypeptide(L)'
;MHAFKALCSGNHGNTLVVPKKYSFFVRPTLNFTGPCHSKHINIKVMGTILGPKRNDWGKECSIMLIHFFNISRLTLEGSGVINGNGEGWWDRVKGAGDCSRIPTALQFDKCNGLKITGLTHINGPGPHIAVTDSNDVTISNIHINTPKESHNTDGIDLTRTNRVNIHDSPISCGDDCIAIKGGSNFTNISQITCGPGVHGISVGSLGGHGAEEYVENLIVKNCTFNGAASAVKIKTWP
;
A
#
# COMPACT_ATOMS: atom_id res chain seq x y z
N MET A 1 -16.27 3.37 11.95
CA MET A 1 -16.05 4.77 11.51
C MET A 1 -16.11 5.79 12.65
N HIS A 2 -17.00 5.65 13.64
CA HIS A 2 -17.10 6.60 14.77
C HIS A 2 -15.77 6.81 15.54
N ALA A 3 -15.02 5.73 15.81
CA ALA A 3 -13.73 5.82 16.49
C ALA A 3 -12.72 6.72 15.76
N PHE A 4 -12.63 6.60 14.42
CA PHE A 4 -11.75 7.47 13.64
C PHE A 4 -12.23 8.92 13.65
N LYS A 5 -13.54 9.17 13.52
CA LYS A 5 -14.08 10.54 13.60
C LYS A 5 -13.69 11.21 14.92
N ALA A 6 -13.82 10.50 16.04
CA ALA A 6 -13.40 10.99 17.35
C ALA A 6 -11.88 11.24 17.45
N LEU A 7 -11.07 10.35 16.87
CA LEU A 7 -9.62 10.56 16.78
C LEU A 7 -9.27 11.80 15.95
N CYS A 8 -9.94 11.98 14.82
CA CYS A 8 -9.70 13.05 13.86
C CYS A 8 -10.15 14.43 14.38
N SER A 9 -11.25 14.49 15.13
CA SER A 9 -11.75 15.73 15.75
C SER A 9 -11.12 16.05 17.11
N GLY A 10 -10.50 15.07 17.77
CA GLY A 10 -9.95 15.22 19.11
C GLY A 10 -8.75 16.16 19.22
N ASN A 11 -8.43 16.51 20.47
CA ASN A 11 -7.17 17.19 20.82
C ASN A 11 -6.06 16.13 21.06
N HIS A 12 -4.79 16.55 20.96
CA HIS A 12 -3.61 15.67 20.86
C HIS A 12 -3.58 14.50 21.85
N GLY A 13 -3.08 13.34 21.40
CA GLY A 13 -2.70 12.21 22.27
C GLY A 13 -3.55 10.94 22.16
N ASN A 14 -4.63 10.94 21.38
CA ASN A 14 -5.46 9.75 21.20
C ASN A 14 -4.86 8.76 20.19
N THR A 15 -5.10 7.47 20.42
CA THR A 15 -4.72 6.38 19.50
C THR A 15 -5.93 5.50 19.22
N LEU A 16 -6.23 5.23 17.95
CA LEU A 16 -7.20 4.20 17.57
C LEU A 16 -6.49 2.84 17.58
N VAL A 17 -7.00 1.89 18.35
CA VAL A 17 -6.37 0.57 18.49
C VAL A 17 -7.24 -0.52 17.89
N VAL A 18 -6.65 -1.36 17.03
CA VAL A 18 -7.18 -2.67 16.64
C VAL A 18 -6.53 -3.73 17.55
N PRO A 19 -7.21 -4.21 18.60
CA PRO A 19 -6.60 -5.04 19.64
C PRO A 19 -6.17 -6.44 19.19
N LYS A 20 -5.07 -6.96 19.77
CA LYS A 20 -4.37 -8.19 19.37
C LYS A 20 -5.22 -9.46 19.26
N LYS A 21 -6.26 -9.58 20.09
CA LYS A 21 -7.09 -10.80 20.17
C LYS A 21 -8.26 -10.81 19.20
N TYR A 22 -8.43 -9.76 18.40
CA TYR A 22 -9.64 -9.58 17.60
C TYR A 22 -9.33 -9.46 16.13
N SER A 23 -10.27 -9.98 15.33
CA SER A 23 -10.33 -9.80 13.89
C SER A 23 -11.50 -8.89 13.56
N PHE A 24 -11.25 -7.85 12.77
CA PHE A 24 -12.26 -6.89 12.35
C PHE A 24 -12.50 -7.05 10.86
N PHE A 25 -13.71 -7.49 10.52
CA PHE A 25 -14.15 -7.53 9.14
C PHE A 25 -14.49 -6.11 8.67
N VAL A 26 -13.93 -5.71 7.53
CA VAL A 26 -14.18 -4.40 6.93
C VAL A 26 -14.91 -4.55 5.60
N ARG A 27 -15.78 -3.59 5.30
CA ARG A 27 -16.43 -3.49 3.99
C ARG A 27 -15.48 -2.82 2.98
N PRO A 28 -15.66 -3.05 1.67
CA PRO A 28 -14.93 -2.32 0.64
C PRO A 28 -15.12 -0.82 0.81
N THR A 29 -14.10 -0.05 0.43
CA THR A 29 -14.09 1.41 0.57
C THR A 29 -14.23 1.90 2.02
N LEU A 30 -13.45 1.33 2.95
CA LEU A 30 -13.34 1.89 4.28
C LEU A 30 -12.56 3.22 4.23
N ASN A 31 -13.30 4.32 4.07
CA ASN A 31 -12.75 5.66 3.93
C ASN A 31 -12.49 6.33 5.29
N PHE A 32 -11.24 6.72 5.50
CA PHE A 32 -10.80 7.62 6.55
C PHE A 32 -10.39 8.95 5.91
N THR A 33 -11.15 10.00 6.20
CA THR A 33 -11.04 11.27 5.48
C THR A 33 -10.74 12.41 6.43
N GLY A 34 -9.70 13.18 6.11
CA GLY A 34 -9.39 14.46 6.73
C GLY A 34 -9.85 15.66 5.89
N PRO A 35 -9.37 16.89 6.18
CA PRO A 35 -8.33 17.18 7.16
C PRO A 35 -8.81 16.94 8.60
N CYS A 36 -7.90 16.47 9.46
CA CYS A 36 -8.17 16.29 10.88
C CYS A 36 -7.81 17.53 11.68
N HIS A 37 -8.59 17.79 12.73
CA HIS A 37 -8.27 18.82 13.72
C HIS A 37 -7.09 18.39 14.59
N SER A 38 -7.02 17.09 14.95
CA SER A 38 -5.84 16.57 15.64
C SER A 38 -4.59 16.71 14.75
N LYS A 39 -3.53 17.29 15.31
CA LYS A 39 -2.25 17.46 14.60
C LYS A 39 -1.53 16.15 14.34
N HIS A 40 -1.82 15.08 15.07
CA HIS A 40 -1.20 13.77 14.91
C HIS A 40 -2.29 12.70 14.99
N ILE A 41 -2.32 11.81 14.02
CA ILE A 41 -3.28 10.71 13.96
C ILE A 41 -2.48 9.43 14.18
N ASN A 42 -2.72 8.73 15.29
CA ASN A 42 -2.09 7.45 15.55
C ASN A 42 -3.12 6.31 15.47
N ILE A 43 -2.83 5.32 14.63
CA ILE A 43 -3.62 4.11 14.49
C ILE A 43 -2.70 2.92 14.74
N LYS A 44 -3.01 2.14 15.78
CA LYS A 44 -2.24 0.98 16.20
C LYS A 44 -2.96 -0.31 15.89
N VAL A 45 -2.47 -1.07 14.92
CA VAL A 45 -3.00 -2.36 14.50
C VAL A 45 -2.23 -3.49 15.16
N MET A 46 -2.82 -4.13 16.16
CA MET A 46 -2.24 -5.28 16.87
C MET A 46 -2.94 -6.59 16.53
N GLY A 47 -4.23 -6.53 16.18
CA GLY A 47 -5.04 -7.67 15.75
C GLY A 47 -5.07 -7.81 14.24
N THR A 48 -6.16 -8.36 13.71
CA THR A 48 -6.33 -8.59 12.27
C THR A 48 -7.40 -7.66 11.70
N ILE A 49 -7.10 -7.01 10.58
CA ILE A 49 -8.10 -6.41 9.71
C ILE A 49 -8.31 -7.36 8.53
N LEU A 50 -9.56 -7.75 8.29
CA LEU A 50 -9.92 -8.74 7.28
C LEU A 50 -10.84 -8.10 6.22
N GLY A 51 -10.37 -8.11 4.97
CA GLY A 51 -11.15 -7.70 3.81
C GLY A 51 -12.21 -8.74 3.39
N PRO A 52 -13.21 -8.31 2.60
CA PRO A 52 -14.22 -9.20 2.05
C PRO A 52 -13.64 -10.04 0.90
N LYS A 53 -14.24 -11.20 0.65
CA LYS A 53 -13.95 -11.96 -0.57
C LYS A 53 -14.47 -11.18 -1.79
N ARG A 54 -13.94 -11.49 -2.98
CA ARG A 54 -14.37 -10.85 -4.23
C ARG A 54 -15.89 -10.84 -4.44
N ASN A 55 -16.56 -11.95 -4.18
CA ASN A 55 -18.02 -12.06 -4.36
C ASN A 55 -18.81 -11.16 -3.39
N ASP A 56 -18.20 -10.75 -2.28
CA ASP A 56 -18.79 -9.88 -1.26
C ASP A 56 -18.36 -8.40 -1.44
N TRP A 57 -17.62 -8.08 -2.52
CA TRP A 57 -17.12 -6.72 -2.78
C TRP A 57 -18.20 -5.74 -3.25
N GLY A 58 -19.35 -6.26 -3.69
CA GLY A 58 -20.46 -5.48 -4.22
C GLY A 58 -20.25 -5.01 -5.67
N LYS A 59 -21.32 -4.49 -6.27
CA LYS A 59 -21.39 -4.14 -7.70
C LYS A 59 -20.70 -2.85 -8.10
N GLU A 60 -20.34 -2.01 -7.14
CA GLU A 60 -19.68 -0.72 -7.39
C GLU A 60 -18.17 -0.87 -7.65
N CYS A 61 -17.60 -2.05 -7.35
CA CYS A 61 -16.24 -2.42 -7.73
C CYS A 61 -15.19 -1.38 -7.31
N SER A 62 -15.27 -0.99 -6.03
CA SER A 62 -14.32 -0.04 -5.46
C SER A 62 -12.89 -0.46 -5.75
N ILE A 63 -12.08 0.52 -6.12
CA ILE A 63 -10.65 0.35 -6.44
C ILE A 63 -9.77 0.28 -5.20
N MET A 64 -10.35 0.32 -3.99
CA MET A 64 -9.60 0.31 -2.73
C MET A 64 -10.37 -0.33 -1.58
N LEU A 65 -9.68 -1.13 -0.76
CA LEU A 65 -10.24 -1.73 0.46
C LEU A 65 -10.29 -0.71 1.60
N ILE A 66 -9.13 -0.15 1.97
CA ILE A 66 -8.97 0.85 3.01
C ILE A 66 -8.31 2.07 2.40
N HIS A 67 -8.89 3.24 2.64
CA HIS A 67 -8.43 4.48 2.04
C HIS A 67 -8.26 5.57 3.10
N PHE A 68 -7.08 6.16 3.14
CA PHE A 68 -6.75 7.33 3.94
C PHE A 68 -6.59 8.52 3.00
N PHE A 69 -7.48 9.50 3.11
CA PHE A 69 -7.50 10.68 2.26
C PHE A 69 -7.27 11.96 3.05
N ASN A 70 -6.27 12.74 2.66
CA ASN A 70 -5.99 14.07 3.17
C ASN A 70 -5.75 14.12 4.69
N ILE A 71 -4.95 13.19 5.21
CA ILE A 71 -4.62 13.09 6.63
C ILE A 71 -3.13 13.38 6.83
N SER A 72 -2.82 14.54 7.41
CA SER A 72 -1.44 14.90 7.74
C SER A 72 -0.96 14.24 9.04
N ARG A 73 0.32 13.85 9.07
CA ARG A 73 1.01 13.25 10.23
C ARG A 73 0.27 12.01 10.78
N LEU A 74 -0.15 11.15 9.85
CA LEU A 74 -0.69 9.83 10.15
C LEU A 74 0.43 8.85 10.46
N THR A 75 0.34 8.18 11.61
CA THR A 75 1.13 6.99 11.93
C THR A 75 0.20 5.78 11.96
N LEU A 76 0.47 4.81 11.09
CA LEU A 76 -0.16 3.50 11.08
C LEU A 76 0.89 2.47 11.50
N GLU A 77 0.77 1.97 12.72
CA GLU A 77 1.82 1.15 13.35
C GLU A 77 1.25 -0.12 13.97
N GLY A 78 2.13 -1.06 14.32
CA GLY A 78 1.80 -2.18 15.20
C GLY A 78 2.43 -3.47 14.72
N SER A 79 1.92 -4.59 15.22
CA SER A 79 2.40 -5.94 14.86
C SER A 79 1.27 -6.82 14.31
N GLY A 80 0.16 -6.19 13.94
CA GLY A 80 -1.04 -6.87 13.46
C GLY A 80 -0.97 -7.22 11.98
N VAL A 81 -2.06 -7.81 11.51
CA VAL A 81 -2.19 -8.33 10.14
C VAL A 81 -3.26 -7.55 9.38
N ILE A 82 -2.94 -7.12 8.17
CA ILE A 82 -3.91 -6.66 7.18
C ILE A 82 -4.04 -7.77 6.15
N ASN A 83 -5.17 -8.49 6.18
CA ASN A 83 -5.48 -9.54 5.23
C ASN A 83 -6.48 -9.02 4.19
N GLY A 84 -6.04 -8.89 2.94
CA GLY A 84 -6.86 -8.40 1.83
C GLY A 84 -7.90 -9.38 1.30
N ASN A 85 -7.80 -10.67 1.66
CA ASN A 85 -8.68 -11.76 1.21
C ASN A 85 -8.77 -11.83 -0.33
N GLY A 86 -7.60 -11.71 -0.95
CA GLY A 86 -7.40 -11.41 -2.36
C GLY A 86 -7.53 -12.57 -3.34
N GLU A 87 -7.65 -13.83 -2.90
CA GLU A 87 -7.48 -15.00 -3.80
C GLU A 87 -8.44 -14.98 -5.00
N GLY A 88 -9.66 -14.47 -4.82
CA GLY A 88 -10.64 -14.35 -5.90
C GLY A 88 -10.29 -13.34 -7.00
N TRP A 89 -9.32 -12.47 -6.78
CA TRP A 89 -8.92 -11.39 -7.69
C TRP A 89 -7.77 -11.78 -8.62
N TRP A 90 -7.01 -12.82 -8.30
CA TRP A 90 -5.77 -13.16 -9.01
C TRP A 90 -5.98 -13.95 -10.31
N ASP A 91 -7.16 -14.54 -10.50
CA ASP A 91 -7.46 -15.32 -11.71
C ASP A 91 -7.82 -14.39 -12.89
N ARG A 92 -6.92 -14.36 -13.89
CA ARG A 92 -7.05 -13.56 -15.12
C ARG A 92 -8.31 -13.89 -15.94
N VAL A 93 -8.80 -15.14 -15.87
CA VAL A 93 -10.01 -15.58 -16.59
C VAL A 93 -11.27 -15.12 -15.86
N LYS A 94 -11.24 -15.11 -14.52
CA LYS A 94 -12.34 -14.59 -13.69
C LYS A 94 -12.36 -13.07 -13.58
N GLY A 95 -11.37 -12.35 -14.11
CA GLY A 95 -11.45 -10.89 -14.32
C GLY A 95 -12.69 -10.46 -15.13
N ALA A 96 -13.34 -11.40 -15.84
CA ALA A 96 -14.60 -11.25 -16.56
C ALA A 96 -15.85 -11.46 -15.67
N GLY A 97 -15.97 -10.72 -14.58
CA GLY A 97 -17.20 -10.57 -13.79
C GLY A 97 -17.61 -9.10 -13.68
N ASP A 98 -18.67 -8.79 -12.91
CA ASP A 98 -19.17 -7.40 -12.73
C ASP A 98 -18.07 -6.41 -12.27
N CYS A 99 -17.00 -6.91 -11.62
CA CYS A 99 -15.83 -6.12 -11.21
C CYS A 99 -14.57 -6.51 -11.97
N SER A 100 -14.18 -5.64 -12.91
CA SER A 100 -12.96 -5.75 -13.72
C SER A 100 -11.75 -5.03 -13.13
N ARG A 101 -11.96 -4.09 -12.19
CA ARG A 101 -10.88 -3.31 -11.57
C ARG A 101 -10.38 -4.02 -10.31
N ILE A 102 -9.09 -4.30 -10.25
CA ILE A 102 -8.44 -4.91 -9.10
C ILE A 102 -8.19 -3.82 -8.03
N PRO A 103 -8.65 -4.01 -6.78
CA PRO A 103 -8.49 -3.01 -5.75
C PRO A 103 -7.11 -3.00 -5.09
N THR A 104 -6.66 -1.83 -4.66
CA THR A 104 -5.55 -1.67 -3.72
C THR A 104 -6.01 -2.02 -2.30
N ALA A 105 -5.20 -2.77 -1.54
CA ALA A 105 -5.56 -3.12 -0.16
C ALA A 105 -5.50 -1.90 0.78
N LEU A 106 -4.49 -1.06 0.64
CA LEU A 106 -4.30 0.11 1.48
C LEU A 106 -3.84 1.31 0.64
N GLN A 107 -4.73 2.28 0.45
CA GLN A 107 -4.50 3.49 -0.33
C GLN A 107 -4.29 4.69 0.60
N PHE A 108 -3.23 5.47 0.36
CA PHE A 108 -2.98 6.75 1.02
C PHE A 108 -2.88 7.86 -0.02
N ASP A 109 -3.82 8.79 0.03
CA ASP A 109 -3.86 9.95 -0.87
C ASP A 109 -3.72 11.23 -0.06
N LYS A 110 -2.78 12.10 -0.45
CA LYS A 110 -2.56 13.41 0.20
C LYS A 110 -2.24 13.30 1.69
N CYS A 111 -1.49 12.28 2.08
CA CYS A 111 -1.11 12.02 3.47
C CYS A 111 0.33 12.48 3.73
N ASN A 112 0.51 13.78 3.98
CA ASN A 112 1.83 14.35 4.26
C ASN A 112 2.35 13.98 5.66
N GLY A 113 3.62 13.62 5.81
CA GLY A 113 4.19 13.17 7.09
C GLY A 113 3.73 11.77 7.50
N LEU A 114 3.41 10.91 6.52
CA LEU A 114 2.91 9.56 6.73
C LEU A 114 4.01 8.63 7.26
N LYS A 115 3.67 7.82 8.28
CA LYS A 115 4.52 6.74 8.79
C LYS A 115 3.74 5.43 8.81
N ILE A 116 4.30 4.38 8.22
CA ILE A 116 3.76 3.03 8.26
C ILE A 116 4.85 2.10 8.81
N THR A 117 4.58 1.35 9.88
CA THR A 117 5.60 0.48 10.47
C THR A 117 5.12 -0.78 11.17
N GLY A 118 5.87 -1.88 11.01
CA GLY A 118 5.75 -3.12 11.79
C GLY A 118 4.66 -4.09 11.35
N LEU A 119 3.82 -3.70 10.38
CA LEU A 119 2.64 -4.45 9.99
C LEU A 119 2.96 -5.61 9.06
N THR A 120 2.12 -6.64 9.14
CA THR A 120 2.10 -7.75 8.18
C THR A 120 0.94 -7.57 7.21
N HIS A 121 1.21 -7.63 5.91
CA HIS A 121 0.22 -7.56 4.84
C HIS A 121 0.20 -8.89 4.09
N ILE A 122 -0.98 -9.49 3.96
CA ILE A 122 -1.15 -10.77 3.27
C ILE A 122 -2.36 -10.73 2.35
N ASN A 123 -2.28 -11.51 1.28
CA ASN A 123 -3.36 -11.78 0.34
C ASN A 123 -4.02 -10.49 -0.15
N GLY A 124 -3.23 -9.51 -0.59
CA GLY A 124 -3.75 -8.30 -1.24
C GLY A 124 -4.56 -8.66 -2.49
N PRO A 125 -5.73 -8.05 -2.74
CA PRO A 125 -6.47 -8.27 -3.98
C PRO A 125 -5.70 -7.77 -5.21
N GLY A 126 -5.03 -6.64 -5.07
CA GLY A 126 -4.03 -6.08 -5.98
C GLY A 126 -2.86 -5.51 -5.19
N PRO A 127 -2.38 -4.28 -5.46
CA PRO A 127 -1.30 -3.66 -4.70
C PRO A 127 -1.59 -3.63 -3.20
N HIS A 128 -0.59 -3.95 -2.37
CA HIS A 128 -0.78 -4.03 -0.92
C HIS A 128 -0.81 -2.64 -0.28
N ILE A 129 0.11 -1.77 -0.67
CA ILE A 129 0.20 -0.39 -0.21
C ILE A 129 0.38 0.50 -1.43
N ALA A 130 -0.43 1.54 -1.55
CA ALA A 130 -0.19 2.61 -2.51
C ALA A 130 -0.20 3.97 -1.82
N VAL A 131 0.75 4.81 -2.21
CA VAL A 131 0.89 6.18 -1.70
C VAL A 131 0.91 7.15 -2.86
N THR A 132 -0.05 8.07 -2.85
CA THR A 132 -0.28 9.04 -3.92
C THR A 132 -0.27 10.47 -3.37
N ASP A 133 0.30 11.41 -4.13
CA ASP A 133 0.22 12.86 -3.85
C ASP A 133 0.67 13.24 -2.43
N SER A 134 1.70 12.57 -1.92
CA SER A 134 2.11 12.66 -0.51
C SER A 134 3.59 13.02 -0.35
N ASN A 135 3.88 13.85 0.65
CA ASN A 135 5.22 14.29 1.00
C ASN A 135 5.66 13.70 2.35
N ASP A 136 6.96 13.53 2.54
CA ASP A 136 7.54 13.14 3.83
C ASP A 136 6.98 11.80 4.34
N VAL A 137 7.20 10.74 3.56
CA VAL A 137 6.65 9.41 3.82
C VAL A 137 7.74 8.47 4.32
N THR A 138 7.47 7.73 5.39
CA THR A 138 8.34 6.65 5.88
C THR A 138 7.57 5.33 5.95
N ILE A 139 8.08 4.31 5.29
CA ILE A 139 7.56 2.94 5.37
C ILE A 139 8.69 2.03 5.84
N SER A 140 8.53 1.37 6.98
CA SER A 140 9.62 0.61 7.59
C SER A 140 9.14 -0.66 8.26
N ASN A 141 9.97 -1.71 8.30
CA ASN A 141 9.64 -2.95 9.03
C ASN A 141 8.29 -3.56 8.60
N ILE A 142 7.94 -3.47 7.32
CA ILE A 142 6.71 -4.07 6.79
C ILE A 142 7.03 -5.47 6.27
N HIS A 143 6.17 -6.42 6.59
CA HIS A 143 6.23 -7.79 6.05
C HIS A 143 5.09 -7.99 5.06
N ILE A 144 5.40 -8.12 3.77
CA ILE A 144 4.41 -8.48 2.75
C ILE A 144 4.63 -9.93 2.36
N ASN A 145 3.59 -10.76 2.49
CA ASN A 145 3.65 -12.18 2.17
C ASN A 145 2.38 -12.65 1.46
N THR A 146 2.48 -12.75 0.15
CA THR A 146 1.42 -13.24 -0.75
C THR A 146 2.04 -14.21 -1.76
N PRO A 147 1.35 -15.30 -2.17
CA PRO A 147 1.88 -16.28 -3.12
C PRO A 147 2.37 -15.66 -4.43
N LYS A 148 3.42 -16.19 -5.06
CA LYS A 148 3.99 -15.62 -6.30
C LYS A 148 3.02 -15.63 -7.49
N GLU A 149 1.99 -16.47 -7.45
CA GLU A 149 0.95 -16.62 -8.45
C GLU A 149 -0.15 -15.54 -8.34
N SER A 150 -0.09 -14.68 -7.31
CA SER A 150 -1.04 -13.58 -7.12
C SER A 150 -0.75 -12.44 -8.09
N HIS A 151 -1.26 -12.55 -9.32
CA HIS A 151 -1.03 -11.54 -10.36
C HIS A 151 -1.43 -10.12 -9.91
N ASN A 152 -0.60 -9.13 -10.27
CA ASN A 152 -0.84 -7.70 -10.04
C ASN A 152 -0.97 -7.31 -8.56
N THR A 153 -0.22 -8.00 -7.69
CA THR A 153 -0.19 -7.73 -6.25
C THR A 153 1.08 -7.01 -5.83
N ASP A 154 1.37 -5.88 -6.47
CA ASP A 154 2.54 -5.04 -6.17
C ASP A 154 2.69 -4.83 -4.65
N GLY A 155 3.93 -4.81 -4.15
CA GLY A 155 4.19 -4.63 -2.72
C GLY A 155 3.86 -3.21 -2.28
N ILE A 156 4.61 -2.24 -2.81
CA ILE A 156 4.42 -0.81 -2.52
C ILE A 156 4.44 -0.01 -3.81
N ASP A 157 3.38 0.74 -4.06
CA ASP A 157 3.26 1.67 -5.18
C ASP A 157 3.40 3.12 -4.72
N LEU A 158 4.25 3.88 -5.40
CA LEU A 158 4.45 5.30 -5.19
C LEU A 158 4.05 6.07 -6.45
N THR A 159 3.21 7.08 -6.32
CA THR A 159 2.82 7.97 -7.42
C THR A 159 2.80 9.43 -6.96
N ARG A 160 3.46 10.33 -7.68
CA ARG A 160 3.50 11.77 -7.33
C ARG A 160 3.89 12.00 -5.86
N THR A 161 4.92 11.29 -5.40
CA THR A 161 5.41 11.39 -4.01
C THR A 161 6.70 12.17 -3.93
N ASN A 162 7.01 12.73 -2.76
CA ASN A 162 8.23 13.50 -2.58
C ASN A 162 8.82 13.30 -1.18
N ARG A 163 10.13 13.05 -1.11
CA ARG A 163 10.85 12.70 0.14
C ARG A 163 10.25 11.44 0.78
N VAL A 164 10.46 10.31 0.12
CA VAL A 164 10.00 8.99 0.58
C VAL A 164 11.19 8.18 1.06
N ASN A 165 11.06 7.53 2.22
CA ASN A 165 12.02 6.57 2.74
C ASN A 165 11.36 5.22 2.98
N ILE A 166 11.81 4.17 2.28
CA ILE A 166 11.33 2.79 2.47
C ILE A 166 12.51 1.92 2.92
N HIS A 167 12.37 1.23 4.06
CA HIS A 167 13.46 0.40 4.54
C HIS A 167 13.05 -0.82 5.39
N ASP A 168 14.02 -1.72 5.59
CA ASP A 168 13.95 -2.88 6.50
C ASP A 168 12.70 -3.75 6.29
N SER A 169 12.29 -3.95 5.04
CA SER A 169 11.02 -4.59 4.71
C SER A 169 11.23 -5.81 3.80
N PRO A 170 10.91 -7.03 4.27
CA PRO A 170 10.77 -8.20 3.41
C PRO A 170 9.42 -8.19 2.66
N ILE A 171 9.47 -8.39 1.35
CA ILE A 171 8.32 -8.33 0.44
C ILE A 171 8.34 -9.54 -0.49
N SER A 172 7.30 -10.36 -0.40
CA SER A 172 6.97 -11.43 -1.31
C SER A 172 5.55 -11.23 -1.84
N CYS A 173 5.42 -11.12 -3.16
CA CYS A 173 4.15 -10.96 -3.86
C CYS A 173 4.28 -11.44 -5.32
N GLY A 174 3.23 -11.28 -6.12
CA GLY A 174 3.18 -11.76 -7.51
C GLY A 174 3.41 -10.69 -8.58
N ASP A 175 3.94 -9.51 -8.24
CA ASP A 175 4.30 -8.45 -9.19
C ASP A 175 5.48 -7.59 -8.67
N ASP A 176 5.58 -6.30 -9.01
CA ASP A 176 6.66 -5.42 -8.55
C ASP A 176 6.77 -5.41 -7.01
N CYS A 177 7.99 -5.55 -6.50
CA CYS A 177 8.27 -5.46 -5.07
C CYS A 177 7.97 -4.03 -4.57
N ILE A 178 8.49 -3.04 -5.31
CA ILE A 178 8.18 -1.63 -5.14
C ILE A 178 8.10 -1.01 -6.55
N ALA A 179 7.00 -0.33 -6.87
CA ALA A 179 6.85 0.41 -8.11
C ALA A 179 6.85 1.92 -7.87
N ILE A 180 7.68 2.66 -8.61
CA ILE A 180 7.77 4.13 -8.55
C ILE A 180 7.23 4.70 -9.86
N LYS A 181 6.03 5.27 -9.82
CA LYS A 181 5.33 5.88 -10.96
C LYS A 181 5.66 7.38 -11.08
N GLY A 182 5.16 7.99 -12.16
CA GLY A 182 5.44 9.37 -12.54
C GLY A 182 5.15 10.42 -11.46
N GLY A 183 5.93 11.50 -11.51
CA GLY A 183 5.86 12.64 -10.61
C GLY A 183 6.54 12.44 -9.27
N SER A 184 7.32 11.37 -9.10
CA SER A 184 7.95 11.03 -7.81
C SER A 184 9.38 11.57 -7.70
N ASN A 185 9.76 12.16 -6.57
CA ASN A 185 11.08 12.76 -6.35
C ASN A 185 11.66 12.46 -4.96
N PHE A 186 12.99 12.39 -4.84
CA PHE A 186 13.71 12.15 -3.58
C PHE A 186 13.22 10.89 -2.85
N THR A 187 13.34 9.75 -3.53
CA THR A 187 12.95 8.45 -2.98
C THR A 187 14.18 7.65 -2.59
N ASN A 188 14.30 7.28 -1.31
CA ASN A 188 15.34 6.37 -0.82
C ASN A 188 14.72 5.02 -0.45
N ILE A 189 15.26 3.95 -1.03
CA ILE A 189 14.87 2.57 -0.77
C ILE A 189 16.11 1.82 -0.32
N SER A 190 16.06 1.21 0.86
CA SER A 190 17.21 0.48 1.39
C SER A 190 16.86 -0.71 2.26
N GLN A 191 17.73 -1.72 2.34
CA GLN A 191 17.52 -2.88 3.22
C GLN A 191 16.19 -3.63 2.92
N ILE A 192 15.78 -3.66 1.64
CA ILE A 192 14.60 -4.40 1.20
C ILE A 192 15.01 -5.80 0.80
N THR A 193 14.21 -6.80 1.21
CA THR A 193 14.33 -8.17 0.67
C THR A 193 13.14 -8.44 -0.23
N CYS A 194 13.38 -8.60 -1.52
CA CYS A 194 12.36 -8.84 -2.54
C CYS A 194 12.38 -10.32 -2.96
N GLY A 195 11.25 -11.01 -2.81
CA GLY A 195 10.99 -12.32 -3.38
C GLY A 195 10.64 -13.43 -2.36
N PRO A 196 10.29 -14.64 -2.85
CA PRO A 196 10.27 -15.04 -4.27
C PRO A 196 9.06 -14.50 -5.05
N GLY A 197 9.14 -14.53 -6.39
CA GLY A 197 7.98 -14.28 -7.27
C GLY A 197 7.77 -12.85 -7.76
N VAL A 198 8.53 -11.90 -7.22
CA VAL A 198 8.36 -10.48 -7.51
C VAL A 198 9.06 -10.04 -8.80
N HIS A 199 8.64 -8.91 -9.37
CA HIS A 199 9.23 -8.30 -10.58
C HIS A 199 10.38 -7.33 -10.30
N GLY A 200 10.80 -7.19 -9.04
CA GLY A 200 11.89 -6.32 -8.59
C GLY A 200 11.42 -4.93 -8.16
N ILE A 201 12.37 -4.01 -7.99
CA ILE A 201 12.07 -2.59 -7.80
C ILE A 201 11.99 -1.94 -9.18
N SER A 202 10.82 -1.40 -9.52
CA SER A 202 10.51 -0.93 -10.86
C SER A 202 10.24 0.58 -10.89
N VAL A 203 10.94 1.31 -11.74
CA VAL A 203 10.51 2.64 -12.16
C VAL A 203 9.53 2.48 -13.31
N GLY A 204 8.32 3.02 -13.14
CA GLY A 204 7.27 3.04 -14.15
C GLY A 204 6.22 1.93 -14.06
N SER A 205 5.44 1.67 -15.13
CA SER A 205 5.59 2.31 -16.43
C SER A 205 5.41 3.83 -16.40
N LEU A 206 6.20 4.52 -17.21
CA LEU A 206 6.14 5.97 -17.43
C LEU A 206 5.80 6.25 -18.90
N GLY A 207 5.16 7.37 -19.20
CA GLY A 207 4.88 7.81 -20.57
C GLY A 207 3.56 7.31 -21.15
N GLY A 208 2.67 6.78 -20.30
CA GLY A 208 1.39 6.24 -20.76
C GLY A 208 0.58 7.27 -21.55
N HIS A 209 0.07 6.88 -22.71
CA HIS A 209 -0.70 7.77 -23.60
C HIS A 209 0.06 9.03 -24.05
N GLY A 210 1.39 8.98 -24.12
CA GLY A 210 2.23 10.12 -24.52
C GLY A 210 2.40 11.17 -23.43
N ALA A 211 2.08 10.84 -22.17
CA ALA A 211 2.28 11.73 -21.04
C ALA A 211 3.77 11.99 -20.79
N GLU A 212 4.12 13.21 -20.40
CA GLU A 212 5.45 13.52 -19.89
C GLU A 212 5.49 13.18 -18.39
N GLU A 213 6.28 12.18 -18.03
CA GLU A 213 6.38 11.69 -16.66
C GLU A 213 7.84 11.55 -16.24
N TYR A 214 8.12 11.88 -14.97
CA TYR A 214 9.47 11.83 -14.41
C TYR A 214 9.51 11.05 -13.10
N VAL A 215 10.66 10.44 -12.84
CA VAL A 215 11.06 9.96 -11.53
C VAL A 215 12.49 10.47 -11.30
N GLU A 216 12.69 11.25 -10.25
CA GLU A 216 13.94 11.96 -10.00
C GLU A 216 14.51 11.62 -8.62
N ASN A 217 15.84 11.71 -8.49
CA ASN A 217 16.56 11.51 -7.22
C ASN A 217 16.16 10.22 -6.48
N LEU A 218 16.12 9.10 -7.22
CA LEU A 218 15.88 7.76 -6.67
C LEU A 218 17.19 7.09 -6.26
N ILE A 219 17.26 6.62 -5.02
CA ILE A 219 18.37 5.83 -4.49
C ILE A 219 17.83 4.47 -4.06
N VAL A 220 18.41 3.39 -4.59
CA VAL A 220 18.16 2.01 -4.18
C VAL A 220 19.48 1.41 -3.71
N LYS A 221 19.59 1.02 -2.43
CA LYS A 221 20.86 0.52 -1.86
C LYS A 221 20.66 -0.64 -0.89
N ASN A 222 21.61 -1.55 -0.85
CA ASN A 222 21.62 -2.68 0.10
C ASN A 222 20.32 -3.52 0.08
N CYS A 223 19.77 -3.79 -1.10
CA CYS A 223 18.59 -4.63 -1.26
C CYS A 223 19.00 -6.04 -1.70
N THR A 224 18.25 -7.04 -1.24
CA THR A 224 18.42 -8.44 -1.61
C THR A 224 17.28 -8.88 -2.50
N PHE A 225 17.58 -9.54 -3.61
CA PHE A 225 16.59 -10.06 -4.54
C PHE A 225 16.76 -11.58 -4.63
N ASN A 226 15.77 -12.33 -4.15
CA ASN A 226 15.80 -13.78 -4.11
C ASN A 226 14.63 -14.35 -4.91
N GLY A 227 14.91 -14.91 -6.10
CA GLY A 227 13.86 -15.44 -6.97
C GLY A 227 12.93 -14.36 -7.55
N ALA A 228 13.45 -13.13 -7.72
CA ALA A 228 12.78 -12.05 -8.43
C ALA A 228 13.08 -12.12 -9.94
N ALA A 229 12.12 -11.75 -10.79
CA ALA A 229 12.30 -11.73 -12.25
C ALA A 229 13.32 -10.67 -12.71
N SER A 230 13.51 -9.62 -11.91
CA SER A 230 14.53 -8.59 -12.10
C SER A 230 14.91 -8.02 -10.74
N ALA A 231 16.13 -7.48 -10.60
CA ALA A 231 16.50 -6.75 -9.40
C ALA A 231 15.91 -5.33 -9.45
N VAL A 232 16.43 -4.49 -10.35
CA VAL A 232 15.94 -3.14 -10.61
C VAL A 232 15.59 -3.01 -12.10
N LYS A 233 14.50 -2.33 -12.41
CA LYS A 233 13.99 -2.19 -13.79
C LYS A 233 13.42 -0.80 -14.03
N ILE A 234 13.53 -0.31 -15.26
CA ILE A 234 12.87 0.92 -15.72
C ILE A 234 11.94 0.53 -16.88
N LYS A 235 10.69 0.98 -16.83
CA LYS A 235 9.64 0.70 -17.82
C LYS A 235 9.12 2.03 -18.36
N THR A 236 9.21 2.24 -19.67
CA THR A 236 8.59 3.39 -20.35
C THR A 236 7.72 2.90 -21.51
N TRP A 237 6.71 3.68 -21.85
CA TRP A 237 5.97 3.51 -23.10
C TRP A 237 6.83 3.94 -24.30
N PRO A 238 6.66 3.31 -25.47
CA PRO A 238 7.35 3.69 -26.70
C PRO A 238 6.84 5.02 -27.28
#